data_AF-A0A183TND8-F1
#
_entry.id   AF-A0A183TND8-F1
#
_cell.length_a   1.000
_cell.length_b   1.000
_cell.length_c   1.000
_cell.angle_alpha   90.00
_cell.angle_beta   90.00
_cell.angle_gamma   90.00
#
_symmetry.space_group_name_H-M   'P 1'
#
loop_
_entity.id
_entity.type
_entity.pdbx_description
1 polymer ?
#
loop_
_entity_poly.entity_id
_entity_poly.type
_entity_poly.pdbx_seq_one_letter_code
_entity_poly.pdbx_strand_id
1 'polypeptide(L)'
;LLEVNTAALSKLDKCKALEAELQTSLSHLLDEIRSQCVARDWSVPDLTMMDKASEGVAVLHQEWRRISEEAESALQATTDQLAECEAASAAFTQALTWLRTQSTRLKTRPRLSTAVVSQFTKLQLSLRPRLTKTARDYSPELEFLESLIASQSDLYDWWKKFNEEIASGRAEVDAAFRLIEKVLQLDASAKRAEAELFTLISTTENSLIANQTSLECMRDFTAQLNAWNDWLAASTQISPSLLILIGTYSAPEVLLETGDGLVRSLSAAATRLSEAVRPTDDLTLPVIAGSQPTQDNFPATLASTLACDLVRHLSGTWQQVKSDLPQLRAQKVSNAATVQAFCSRLDELTNWVIENRRTLQEDLKPYFACRSIDCSFEELVGQFGQPVRDAMDRFADYSTRTSEYCSQVISLLQKLELRKNDFDSLREEAIRLSRLETLDPSSILAKPSDADSLLTDYTTLLADTRALVSASERRMTSQRELTQQWTTLRAQCANLQELLANCCNLTGDRHALLVRLDHLNVRPHSASHIFTLPWFSTVSAS
;
A
#
# COMPACT_ATOMS: atom_id res chain seq x y z
N LEU A 1 -52.59 37.39 -46.28
CA LEU A 1 -51.75 38.34 -47.06
C LEU A 1 -51.94 38.14 -48.56
N LEU A 2 -51.71 36.93 -49.10
CA LEU A 2 -51.99 36.65 -50.53
C LEU A 2 -53.45 36.95 -50.90
N GLU A 3 -54.42 36.59 -50.04
CA GLU A 3 -55.85 36.90 -50.23
C GLU A 3 -56.18 38.40 -50.18
N VAL A 4 -55.48 39.15 -49.31
CA VAL A 4 -55.65 40.60 -49.16
C VAL A 4 -55.05 41.33 -50.37
N ASN A 5 -53.90 40.87 -50.86
CA ASN A 5 -53.26 41.37 -52.08
C ASN A 5 -54.08 41.04 -53.33
N THR A 6 -54.67 39.85 -53.44
CA THR A 6 -55.59 39.53 -54.55
C THR A 6 -56.85 40.39 -54.51
N ALA A 7 -57.35 40.75 -53.32
CA ALA A 7 -58.50 41.64 -53.18
C ALA A 7 -58.16 43.09 -53.55
N ALA A 8 -56.96 43.57 -53.21
CA ALA A 8 -56.48 44.90 -53.59
C ALA A 8 -56.20 45.00 -55.11
N LEU A 9 -55.53 44.01 -55.70
CA LEU A 9 -55.33 43.90 -57.15
C LEU A 9 -56.65 43.81 -57.92
N SER A 10 -57.60 43.00 -57.45
CA SER A 10 -58.94 42.92 -58.04
C SER A 10 -59.70 44.25 -57.99
N LYS A 11 -59.52 45.04 -56.93
CA LYS A 11 -60.10 46.39 -56.83
C LYS A 11 -59.41 47.36 -57.78
N LEU A 12 -58.09 47.30 -57.92
CA LEU A 12 -57.33 48.13 -58.86
C LEU A 12 -57.70 47.85 -60.31
N ASP A 13 -57.83 46.57 -60.69
CA ASP A 13 -58.26 46.17 -62.03
C ASP A 13 -59.70 46.60 -62.33
N LYS A 14 -60.59 46.53 -61.33
CA LYS A 14 -61.96 47.07 -61.43
C LYS A 14 -61.97 48.60 -61.57
N CYS A 15 -61.10 49.32 -60.88
CA CYS A 15 -60.96 50.77 -61.02
C CYS A 15 -60.47 51.15 -62.43
N LYS A 16 -59.45 50.46 -62.96
CA LYS A 16 -58.96 50.68 -64.34
C LYS A 16 -60.03 50.38 -65.40
N ALA A 17 -60.83 49.33 -65.19
CA ALA A 17 -61.94 49.00 -66.08
C ALA A 17 -63.04 50.08 -66.06
N LEU A 18 -63.37 50.61 -64.88
CA LEU A 18 -64.31 51.72 -64.73
C LEU A 18 -63.79 53.01 -65.35
N GLU A 19 -62.49 53.31 -65.23
CA GLU A 19 -61.86 54.47 -65.89
C GLU A 19 -61.95 54.38 -67.42
N ALA A 20 -61.69 53.20 -67.98
CA ALA A 20 -61.84 52.95 -69.41
C ALA A 20 -63.31 53.11 -69.86
N GLU A 21 -64.27 52.56 -69.11
CA GLU A 21 -65.71 52.75 -69.36
C GLU A 21 -66.12 54.22 -69.30
N LEU A 22 -65.59 54.98 -68.33
CA LEU A 22 -65.88 56.40 -68.15
C LEU A 22 -65.28 57.24 -69.29
N GLN A 23 -64.09 56.92 -69.77
CA GLN A 23 -63.50 57.54 -70.96
C GLN A 23 -64.29 57.22 -72.23
N THR A 24 -64.73 55.97 -72.43
CA THR A 24 -65.57 55.61 -73.58
C THR A 24 -66.95 56.27 -73.52
N SER A 25 -67.59 56.31 -72.35
CA SER A 25 -68.90 56.98 -72.20
C SER A 25 -68.79 58.48 -72.37
N LEU A 26 -67.72 59.14 -71.88
CA LEU A 26 -67.43 60.55 -72.13
C LEU A 26 -67.24 60.82 -73.63
N SER A 27 -66.47 59.96 -74.33
CA SER A 27 -66.28 60.09 -75.79
C SER A 27 -67.60 59.95 -76.56
N HIS A 28 -68.44 58.99 -76.17
CA HIS A 28 -69.75 58.77 -76.77
C HIS A 28 -70.71 59.95 -76.48
N LEU A 29 -70.68 60.52 -75.28
CA LEU A 29 -71.51 61.67 -74.92
C LEU A 29 -71.07 62.93 -75.68
N LEU A 30 -69.76 63.13 -75.86
CA LEU A 30 -69.22 64.21 -76.67
C LEU A 30 -69.58 64.05 -78.15
N ASP A 31 -69.52 62.84 -78.70
CA ASP A 31 -69.94 62.55 -80.08
C ASP A 31 -71.45 62.68 -80.29
N GLU A 32 -72.27 62.27 -79.32
CA GLU A 32 -73.73 62.44 -79.32
C GLU A 32 -74.11 63.92 -79.25
N ILE A 33 -73.45 64.71 -78.39
CA ILE A 33 -73.64 66.17 -78.32
C ILE A 33 -73.24 66.82 -79.64
N ARG A 34 -72.11 66.41 -80.23
CA ARG A 34 -71.62 66.94 -81.51
C ARG A 34 -72.59 66.59 -82.65
N SER A 35 -73.10 65.37 -82.67
CA SER A 35 -74.13 64.88 -83.60
C SER A 35 -75.43 65.69 -83.48
N GLN A 36 -75.90 65.95 -82.25
CA GLN A 36 -77.13 66.71 -82.02
C GLN A 36 -76.98 68.21 -82.30
N CYS A 37 -75.81 68.79 -82.09
CA CYS A 37 -75.50 70.16 -82.50
C CYS A 37 -75.49 70.31 -84.03
N VAL A 38 -74.92 69.34 -84.75
CA VAL A 38 -74.91 69.31 -86.23
C VAL A 38 -76.30 69.09 -86.80
N ALA A 39 -77.13 68.23 -86.18
CA ALA A 39 -78.50 67.98 -86.62
C ALA A 39 -79.48 69.17 -86.43
N ARG A 40 -79.09 70.18 -85.65
CA ARG A 40 -79.93 71.35 -85.30
C ARG A 40 -79.37 72.70 -85.79
N ASP A 41 -78.32 72.70 -86.63
CA ASP A 41 -77.63 73.90 -87.12
C ASP A 41 -77.18 74.86 -86.00
N TRP A 42 -76.79 74.31 -84.85
CA TRP A 42 -76.23 75.10 -83.74
C TRP A 42 -74.72 75.24 -83.93
N SER A 43 -74.21 76.48 -83.94
CA SER A 43 -72.76 76.71 -83.95
C SER A 43 -72.14 76.04 -82.75
N VAL A 44 -71.27 75.05 -83.00
CA VAL A 44 -70.51 74.34 -81.96
C VAL A 44 -69.71 75.39 -81.17
N PRO A 45 -70.02 75.63 -79.88
CA PRO A 45 -69.22 76.55 -79.09
C PRO A 45 -67.83 75.94 -78.91
N ASP A 46 -66.80 76.76 -79.04
CA ASP A 46 -65.46 76.42 -78.56
C ASP A 46 -65.59 76.04 -77.08
N LEU A 47 -65.35 74.77 -76.76
CA LEU A 47 -65.53 74.19 -75.42
C LEU A 47 -64.43 74.64 -74.44
N THR A 48 -63.93 75.86 -74.58
CA THR A 48 -63.00 76.50 -73.63
C THR A 48 -63.72 77.31 -72.55
N MET A 49 -65.04 77.47 -72.62
CA MET A 49 -65.86 78.16 -71.60
C MET A 49 -67.11 77.34 -71.25
N MET A 50 -66.91 76.30 -70.42
CA MET A 50 -67.99 75.56 -69.74
C MET A 50 -67.90 75.88 -68.25
N ASP A 51 -68.66 76.88 -67.79
CA ASP A 51 -68.53 77.44 -66.43
C ASP A 51 -69.50 76.83 -65.39
N LYS A 52 -70.21 75.73 -65.72
CA LYS A 52 -71.08 74.99 -64.76
C LYS A 52 -71.12 73.47 -64.92
N ALA A 53 -70.58 72.89 -66.01
CA ALA A 53 -70.36 71.44 -66.15
C ALA A 53 -68.90 71.04 -65.85
N SER A 54 -68.00 72.01 -65.76
CA SER A 54 -66.60 71.82 -65.36
C SER A 54 -66.45 71.47 -63.88
N GLU A 55 -67.38 71.90 -63.03
CA GLU A 55 -67.30 71.68 -61.57
C GLU A 55 -67.52 70.21 -61.22
N GLY A 56 -68.53 69.54 -61.80
CA GLY A 56 -68.78 68.11 -61.58
C GLY A 56 -67.68 67.20 -62.17
N VAL A 57 -67.15 67.56 -63.34
CA VAL A 57 -66.03 66.83 -63.97
C VAL A 57 -64.71 67.09 -63.25
N ALA A 58 -64.47 68.31 -62.76
CA ALA A 58 -63.29 68.63 -61.95
C ALA A 58 -63.34 67.92 -60.59
N VAL A 59 -64.50 67.84 -59.95
CA VAL A 59 -64.70 67.09 -58.70
C VAL A 59 -64.48 65.59 -58.91
N LEU A 60 -65.03 65.01 -60.00
CA LEU A 60 -64.78 63.60 -60.35
C LEU A 60 -63.30 63.33 -60.67
N HIS A 61 -62.64 64.23 -61.41
CA HIS A 61 -61.22 64.11 -61.71
C HIS A 61 -60.36 64.28 -60.44
N GLN A 62 -60.77 65.11 -59.48
CA GLN A 62 -60.07 65.30 -58.21
C GLN A 62 -60.26 64.10 -57.27
N GLU A 63 -61.47 63.54 -57.18
CA GLU A 63 -61.75 62.28 -56.48
C GLU A 63 -60.99 61.11 -57.11
N TRP A 64 -60.95 61.00 -58.43
CA TRP A 64 -60.16 59.99 -59.14
C TRP A 64 -58.66 60.11 -58.83
N ARG A 65 -58.12 61.34 -58.88
CA ARG A 65 -56.70 61.59 -58.57
C ARG A 65 -56.38 61.22 -57.12
N ARG A 66 -57.27 61.57 -56.18
CA ARG A 66 -57.15 61.19 -54.77
C ARG A 66 -57.20 59.67 -54.58
N ILE A 67 -58.14 58.95 -55.21
CA ILE A 67 -58.23 57.49 -55.14
C ILE A 67 -56.98 56.83 -55.74
N SER A 68 -56.46 57.38 -56.84
CA SER A 68 -55.22 56.91 -57.47
C SER A 68 -54.01 57.12 -56.55
N GLU A 69 -53.87 58.30 -55.93
CA GLU A 69 -52.80 58.60 -54.97
C GLU A 69 -52.92 57.73 -53.70
N GLU A 70 -54.12 57.49 -53.19
CA GLU A 70 -54.38 56.58 -52.07
C GLU A 70 -54.04 55.12 -52.46
N ALA A 71 -54.34 54.69 -53.68
CA ALA A 71 -54.01 53.36 -54.19
C ALA A 71 -52.50 53.17 -54.43
N GLU A 72 -51.81 54.18 -54.97
CA GLU A 72 -50.34 54.18 -55.11
C GLU A 72 -49.65 54.17 -53.75
N SER A 73 -50.14 54.97 -52.80
CA SER A 73 -49.64 54.97 -51.41
C SER A 73 -49.84 53.62 -50.72
N ALA A 74 -51.01 52.99 -50.91
CA ALA A 74 -51.28 51.65 -50.40
C ALA A 74 -50.42 50.57 -51.08
N LEU A 75 -50.16 50.69 -52.39
CA LEU A 75 -49.27 49.80 -53.12
C LEU A 75 -47.81 49.94 -52.64
N GLN A 76 -47.35 51.17 -52.43
CA GLN A 76 -46.01 51.41 -51.88
C GLN A 76 -45.88 50.84 -50.47
N ALA A 77 -46.86 51.11 -49.59
CA ALA A 77 -46.87 50.59 -48.22
C ALA A 77 -46.88 49.06 -48.16
N THR A 78 -47.61 48.39 -49.07
CA THR A 78 -47.62 46.92 -49.15
C THR A 78 -46.32 46.35 -49.73
N THR A 79 -45.69 47.07 -50.65
CA THR A 79 -44.37 46.70 -51.20
C THR A 79 -43.28 46.82 -50.14
N ASP A 80 -43.30 47.90 -49.35
CA ASP A 80 -42.37 48.10 -48.23
C ASP A 80 -42.57 47.02 -47.14
N GLN A 81 -43.82 46.70 -46.79
CA GLN A 81 -44.13 45.59 -45.86
C GLN A 81 -43.67 44.22 -46.37
N LEU A 82 -43.78 43.96 -47.68
CA LEU A 82 -43.30 42.71 -48.27
C LEU A 82 -41.78 42.61 -48.18
N ALA A 83 -41.05 43.70 -48.47
CA ALA A 83 -39.61 43.76 -48.34
C ALA A 83 -39.16 43.53 -46.88
N GLU A 84 -39.86 44.10 -45.89
CA GLU A 84 -39.62 43.84 -44.47
C GLU A 84 -39.87 42.36 -44.09
N CYS A 85 -40.93 41.74 -44.64
CA CYS A 85 -41.22 40.31 -44.44
C CYS A 85 -40.12 39.41 -45.03
N GLU A 86 -39.64 39.72 -46.23
CA GLU A 86 -38.57 38.97 -46.90
C GLU A 86 -37.26 39.07 -46.12
N ALA A 87 -36.90 40.27 -45.65
CA ALA A 87 -35.74 40.50 -44.80
C ALA A 87 -35.84 39.73 -43.46
N ALA A 88 -37.00 39.78 -42.79
CA ALA A 88 -37.23 39.05 -41.55
C ALA A 88 -37.16 37.51 -41.75
N SER A 89 -37.73 36.99 -42.84
CA SER A 89 -37.67 35.57 -43.19
C SER A 89 -36.24 35.09 -43.48
N ALA A 90 -35.46 35.89 -44.21
CA ALA A 90 -34.06 35.61 -44.50
C ALA A 90 -33.22 35.58 -43.21
N ALA A 91 -33.38 36.58 -42.35
CA ALA A 91 -32.70 36.66 -41.05
C ALA A 91 -33.07 35.46 -40.15
N PHE A 92 -34.35 35.07 -40.12
CA PHE A 92 -34.79 33.90 -39.34
C PHE A 92 -34.19 32.59 -39.84
N THR A 93 -34.15 32.42 -41.15
CA THR A 93 -33.57 31.21 -41.79
C THR A 93 -32.09 31.08 -41.46
N GLN A 94 -31.36 32.20 -41.46
CA GLN A 94 -29.97 32.26 -41.05
C GLN A 94 -29.80 31.90 -39.57
N ALA A 95 -30.62 32.48 -38.69
CA ALA A 95 -30.62 32.16 -37.25
C ALA A 95 -30.89 30.68 -36.95
N LEU A 96 -31.89 30.07 -37.62
CA LEU A 96 -32.19 28.64 -37.49
C LEU A 96 -31.05 27.75 -38.00
N THR A 97 -30.41 28.13 -39.09
CA THR A 97 -29.27 27.39 -39.65
C THR A 97 -28.08 27.44 -38.70
N TRP A 98 -27.83 28.60 -38.09
CA TRP A 98 -26.82 28.75 -37.06
C TRP A 98 -27.14 27.90 -35.83
N LEU A 99 -28.36 27.96 -35.28
CA LEU A 99 -28.79 27.15 -34.13
C LEU A 99 -28.59 25.65 -34.36
N ARG A 100 -28.98 25.14 -35.54
CA ARG A 100 -28.77 23.73 -35.93
C ARG A 100 -27.29 23.37 -36.01
N THR A 101 -26.46 24.28 -36.51
CA THR A 101 -25.00 24.08 -36.58
C THR A 101 -24.39 23.97 -35.18
N GLN A 102 -24.82 24.82 -34.24
CA GLN A 102 -24.33 24.72 -32.86
C GLN A 102 -24.85 23.47 -32.15
N SER A 103 -26.12 23.11 -32.35
CA SER A 103 -26.71 21.89 -31.79
C SER A 103 -26.03 20.61 -32.30
N THR A 104 -25.64 20.57 -33.58
CA THR A 104 -24.88 19.44 -34.14
C THR A 104 -23.47 19.37 -33.57
N ARG A 105 -22.78 20.50 -33.44
CA ARG A 105 -21.45 20.55 -32.80
C ARG A 105 -21.47 20.10 -31.34
N LEU A 106 -22.51 20.45 -30.59
CA LEU A 106 -22.74 19.98 -29.23
C LEU A 106 -22.80 18.43 -29.17
N LYS A 107 -23.44 17.79 -30.15
CA LYS A 107 -23.57 16.32 -30.25
C LYS A 107 -22.25 15.64 -30.62
N THR A 108 -21.45 16.28 -31.47
CA THR A 108 -20.14 15.78 -31.95
C THR A 108 -18.95 16.28 -31.13
N ARG A 109 -19.19 16.73 -29.89
CA ARG A 109 -18.15 17.19 -28.96
C ARG A 109 -16.99 16.18 -28.81
N PRO A 110 -15.76 16.63 -28.45
CA PRO A 110 -14.63 15.73 -28.23
C PRO A 110 -14.96 14.62 -27.23
N ARG A 111 -14.58 13.39 -27.56
CA ARG A 111 -14.74 12.21 -26.72
C ARG A 111 -13.39 11.54 -26.51
N LEU A 112 -13.24 10.84 -25.39
CA LEU A 112 -12.05 10.03 -25.16
C LEU A 112 -11.88 8.94 -26.23
N SER A 113 -10.62 8.68 -26.58
CA SER A 113 -10.29 7.60 -27.51
C SER A 113 -10.52 6.23 -26.87
N THR A 114 -10.79 5.23 -27.72
CA THR A 114 -10.96 3.83 -27.27
C THR A 114 -9.72 3.30 -26.53
N ALA A 115 -8.52 3.80 -26.85
CA ALA A 115 -7.28 3.44 -26.18
C ALA A 115 -7.27 3.88 -24.70
N VAL A 116 -7.71 5.10 -24.40
CA VAL A 116 -7.80 5.63 -23.02
C VAL A 116 -8.80 4.80 -22.19
N VAL A 117 -9.95 4.47 -22.76
CA VAL A 117 -10.96 3.62 -22.10
C VAL A 117 -10.44 2.20 -21.84
N SER A 118 -9.65 1.65 -22.77
CA SER A 118 -8.99 0.35 -22.56
C SER A 118 -7.95 0.39 -21.44
N GLN A 119 -7.15 1.46 -21.36
CA GLN A 119 -6.18 1.66 -20.28
C GLN A 119 -6.86 1.80 -18.92
N PHE A 120 -7.95 2.56 -18.83
CA PHE A 120 -8.80 2.65 -17.64
C PHE A 120 -9.26 1.26 -17.18
N THR A 121 -9.78 0.44 -18.11
CA THR A 121 -10.27 -0.90 -17.80
C THR A 121 -9.15 -1.80 -17.26
N LYS A 122 -7.94 -1.71 -17.83
CA LYS A 122 -6.76 -2.44 -17.32
C LYS A 122 -6.38 -2.01 -15.90
N LEU A 123 -6.40 -0.71 -15.61
CA LEU A 123 -6.08 -0.18 -14.28
C LEU A 123 -7.14 -0.59 -13.24
N GLN A 124 -8.43 -0.48 -13.57
CA GLN A 124 -9.51 -0.99 -12.70
C GLN A 124 -9.36 -2.49 -12.43
N LEU A 125 -9.06 -3.27 -13.48
CA LEU A 125 -8.79 -4.69 -13.34
C LEU A 125 -7.52 -4.98 -12.55
N SER A 126 -6.59 -4.04 -12.40
CA SER A 126 -5.41 -4.17 -11.54
C SER A 126 -5.69 -3.81 -10.08
N LEU A 127 -6.74 -3.02 -9.82
CA LEU A 127 -7.22 -2.67 -8.48
C LEU A 127 -8.21 -3.71 -7.90
N ARG A 128 -8.85 -4.49 -8.76
CA ARG A 128 -9.73 -5.63 -8.38
C ARG A 128 -9.04 -6.88 -7.83
N PRO A 129 -7.85 -7.34 -8.30
CA PRO A 129 -7.27 -8.59 -7.86
C PRO A 129 -6.48 -8.30 -6.60
N ARG A 130 -7.11 -8.66 -5.48
CA ARG A 130 -6.57 -8.61 -4.12
C ARG A 130 -6.56 -7.18 -3.57
N LEU A 131 -7.21 -7.01 -2.43
CA LEU A 131 -6.56 -6.34 -1.29
C LEU A 131 -5.19 -7.01 -1.12
N THR A 132 -4.21 -6.66 -1.96
CA THR A 132 -2.84 -7.10 -1.77
C THR A 132 -2.47 -6.56 -0.41
N LYS A 133 -1.98 -7.42 0.48
CA LYS A 133 -1.68 -7.15 1.88
C LYS A 133 -0.58 -6.08 2.09
N THR A 134 -0.25 -5.31 1.07
CA THR A 134 0.89 -4.40 1.00
C THR A 134 0.44 -3.11 0.34
N ALA A 135 0.65 -1.99 1.05
CA ALA A 135 0.62 -0.67 0.42
C ALA A 135 1.59 -0.69 -0.78
N ARG A 136 1.13 -0.20 -1.93
CA ARG A 136 1.92 -0.12 -3.15
C ARG A 136 2.04 1.32 -3.61
N ASP A 137 3.04 1.56 -4.44
CA ASP A 137 3.16 2.76 -5.24
C ASP A 137 2.04 2.80 -6.30
N TYR A 138 1.32 3.93 -6.36
CA TYR A 138 0.23 4.18 -7.32
C TYR A 138 0.66 5.06 -8.51
N SER A 139 1.97 5.12 -8.81
CA SER A 139 2.51 5.85 -9.96
C SER A 139 1.80 5.56 -11.30
N PRO A 140 1.45 4.30 -11.65
CA PRO A 140 0.73 4.03 -12.91
C PRO A 140 -0.67 4.67 -12.97
N GLU A 141 -1.37 4.73 -11.84
CA GLU A 141 -2.66 5.41 -11.74
C GLU A 141 -2.51 6.93 -11.76
N LEU A 142 -1.41 7.44 -11.21
CA LEU A 142 -1.10 8.86 -11.24
C LEU A 142 -0.84 9.36 -12.67
N GLU A 143 0.02 8.65 -13.42
CA GLU A 143 0.28 8.96 -14.84
C GLU A 143 -1.01 8.94 -15.68
N PHE A 144 -1.90 8.00 -15.39
CA PHE A 144 -3.19 7.92 -16.06
C PHE A 144 -4.12 9.08 -15.69
N LEU A 145 -4.18 9.47 -14.41
CA LEU A 145 -4.95 10.64 -13.96
C LEU A 145 -4.43 11.94 -14.60
N GLU A 146 -3.10 12.09 -14.73
CA GLU A 146 -2.49 13.22 -15.43
C GLU A 146 -2.88 13.26 -16.92
N SER A 147 -2.92 12.10 -17.59
CA SER A 147 -3.44 11.99 -18.96
C SER A 147 -4.92 12.39 -19.06
N LEU A 148 -5.74 12.03 -18.06
CA LEU A 148 -7.14 12.47 -18.00
C LEU A 148 -7.27 13.97 -17.71
N ILE A 149 -6.40 14.55 -16.88
CA ILE A 149 -6.35 16.00 -16.62
C ILE A 149 -6.03 16.76 -17.91
N ALA A 150 -5.06 16.29 -18.70
CA ALA A 150 -4.75 16.87 -20.00
C ALA A 150 -5.97 16.83 -20.94
N SER A 151 -6.62 15.66 -21.04
CA SER A 151 -7.83 15.49 -21.85
C SER A 151 -9.01 16.37 -21.37
N GLN A 152 -9.14 16.55 -20.05
CA GLN A 152 -10.15 17.41 -19.45
C GLN A 152 -9.86 18.90 -19.70
N SER A 153 -8.59 19.29 -19.73
CA SER A 153 -8.15 20.64 -20.09
C SER A 153 -8.50 20.96 -21.54
N ASP A 154 -8.22 20.05 -22.47
CA ASP A 154 -8.59 20.21 -23.88
C ASP A 154 -10.11 20.35 -24.05
N LEU A 155 -10.89 19.58 -23.29
CA LEU A 155 -12.35 19.68 -23.28
C LEU A 155 -12.84 21.02 -22.70
N TYR A 156 -12.20 21.52 -21.65
CA TYR A 156 -12.48 22.85 -21.09
C TYR A 156 -12.20 23.95 -22.11
N ASP A 157 -11.06 23.92 -22.80
CA ASP A 157 -10.72 24.89 -23.84
C ASP A 157 -11.72 24.85 -25.00
N TRP A 158 -12.18 23.65 -25.37
CA TRP A 158 -13.27 23.49 -26.33
C TRP A 158 -14.57 24.16 -25.86
N TRP A 159 -14.99 23.92 -24.61
CA TRP A 159 -16.19 24.55 -24.04
C TRP A 159 -16.07 26.07 -23.95
N LYS A 160 -14.89 26.57 -23.57
CA LYS A 160 -14.61 28.00 -23.51
C LYS A 160 -14.78 28.65 -24.88
N LYS A 161 -14.13 28.09 -25.90
CA LYS A 161 -14.25 28.57 -27.28
C LYS A 161 -15.69 28.46 -27.79
N PHE A 162 -16.38 27.36 -27.49
CA PHE A 162 -17.77 27.18 -27.88
C PHE A 162 -18.67 28.24 -27.22
N ASN A 163 -18.46 28.55 -25.95
CA ASN A 163 -19.23 29.57 -25.24
C ASN A 163 -18.98 30.98 -25.80
N GLU A 164 -17.74 31.30 -26.17
CA GLU A 164 -17.39 32.56 -26.86
C GLU A 164 -18.11 32.67 -28.21
N GLU A 165 -18.17 31.59 -28.98
CA GLU A 165 -18.90 31.53 -30.25
C GLU A 165 -20.41 31.71 -30.06
N ILE A 166 -21.01 31.07 -29.05
CA ILE A 166 -22.43 31.26 -28.70
C ILE A 166 -22.70 32.71 -28.30
N ALA A 167 -21.84 33.30 -27.46
CA ALA A 167 -21.98 34.70 -27.03
C ALA A 167 -21.90 35.67 -28.22
N SER A 168 -21.03 35.41 -29.20
CA SER A 168 -20.90 36.24 -30.40
C SER A 168 -22.11 36.13 -31.33
N GLY A 169 -22.63 34.91 -31.57
CA GLY A 169 -23.77 34.69 -32.47
C GLY A 169 -25.13 35.07 -31.84
N ARG A 170 -25.21 35.13 -30.51
CA ARG A 170 -26.44 35.49 -29.77
C ARG A 170 -27.02 36.82 -30.24
N ALA A 171 -26.19 37.86 -30.38
CA ALA A 171 -26.67 39.20 -30.73
C ALA A 171 -27.38 39.22 -32.10
N GLU A 172 -26.84 38.48 -33.08
CA GLU A 172 -27.42 38.37 -34.42
C GLU A 172 -28.73 37.57 -34.42
N VAL A 173 -28.78 36.49 -33.65
CA VAL A 173 -29.98 35.66 -33.51
C VAL A 173 -31.09 36.41 -32.76
N ASP A 174 -30.77 37.10 -31.67
CA ASP A 174 -31.71 37.94 -30.91
C ASP A 174 -32.24 39.12 -31.75
N ALA A 175 -31.43 39.65 -32.67
CA ALA A 175 -31.87 40.66 -33.63
C ALA A 175 -32.83 40.08 -34.68
N ALA A 176 -32.58 38.87 -35.18
CA ALA A 176 -33.48 38.18 -36.09
C ALA A 176 -34.83 37.88 -35.45
N PHE A 177 -34.86 37.43 -34.19
CA PHE A 177 -36.11 37.22 -33.45
C PHE A 177 -36.92 38.51 -33.28
N ARG A 178 -36.27 39.62 -32.92
CA ARG A 178 -36.93 40.94 -32.80
C ARG A 178 -37.48 41.46 -34.13
N LEU A 179 -36.80 41.19 -35.24
CA LEU A 179 -37.29 41.53 -36.59
C LEU A 179 -38.58 40.79 -36.92
N ILE A 180 -38.65 39.50 -36.59
CA ILE A 180 -39.86 38.68 -36.80
C ILE A 180 -40.99 39.17 -35.92
N GLU A 181 -40.73 39.43 -34.63
CA GLU A 181 -41.74 39.97 -33.70
C GLU A 181 -42.37 41.28 -34.19
N LYS A 182 -41.56 42.13 -34.83
CA LYS A 182 -42.01 43.43 -35.35
C LYS A 182 -42.90 43.28 -36.59
N VAL A 183 -42.61 42.31 -37.46
CA VAL A 183 -43.25 42.16 -38.77
C VAL A 183 -44.41 41.14 -38.73
N LEU A 184 -44.36 40.16 -37.84
CA LEU A 184 -45.33 39.07 -37.69
C LEU A 184 -45.57 38.78 -36.20
N GLN A 185 -46.80 38.40 -35.82
CA GLN A 185 -46.97 37.75 -34.51
C GLN A 185 -46.20 36.42 -34.52
N LEU A 186 -45.30 36.23 -33.54
CA LEU A 186 -44.47 35.02 -33.42
C LEU A 186 -45.30 33.74 -33.52
N ASP A 187 -45.11 33.02 -34.62
CA ASP A 187 -45.61 31.65 -34.78
C ASP A 187 -44.91 30.69 -33.79
N ALA A 188 -45.53 29.54 -33.53
CA ALA A 188 -45.03 28.51 -32.62
C ALA A 188 -43.60 28.04 -32.96
N SER A 189 -43.21 28.13 -34.23
CA SER A 189 -41.87 27.80 -34.72
C SER A 189 -40.79 28.74 -34.20
N ALA A 190 -41.04 30.06 -34.19
CA ALA A 190 -40.09 31.06 -33.72
C ALA A 190 -39.94 31.02 -32.19
N LYS A 191 -41.04 30.86 -31.45
CA LYS A 191 -41.00 30.65 -29.98
C LYS A 191 -40.21 29.41 -29.57
N ARG A 192 -40.31 28.32 -30.36
CA ARG A 192 -39.52 27.10 -30.12
C ARG A 192 -38.02 27.35 -30.33
N ALA A 193 -37.65 28.05 -31.41
CA ALA A 193 -36.26 28.35 -31.71
C ALA A 193 -35.64 29.30 -30.66
N GLU A 194 -36.41 30.25 -30.13
CA GLU A 194 -36.00 31.14 -29.04
C GLU A 194 -35.76 30.34 -27.74
N ALA A 195 -36.67 29.42 -27.39
CA ALA A 195 -36.48 28.53 -26.26
C ALA A 195 -35.25 27.62 -26.43
N GLU A 196 -35.01 27.08 -27.64
CA GLU A 196 -33.81 26.29 -27.96
C GLU A 196 -32.52 27.10 -27.77
N LEU A 197 -32.50 28.38 -28.17
CA LEU A 197 -31.37 29.27 -27.93
C LEU A 197 -31.10 29.45 -26.43
N PHE A 198 -32.15 29.71 -25.65
CA PHE A 198 -32.03 29.89 -24.20
C PHE A 198 -31.49 28.62 -23.53
N THR A 199 -32.02 27.45 -23.89
CA THR A 199 -31.51 26.16 -23.41
C THR A 199 -30.06 25.94 -23.81
N LEU A 200 -29.68 26.28 -25.04
CA LEU A 200 -28.30 26.15 -25.51
C LEU A 200 -27.36 27.01 -24.66
N ILE A 201 -27.66 28.30 -24.47
CA ILE A 201 -26.85 29.23 -23.65
C ILE A 201 -26.70 28.71 -22.22
N SER A 202 -27.81 28.34 -21.58
CA SER A 202 -27.77 27.83 -20.21
C SER A 202 -26.95 26.53 -20.12
N THR A 203 -27.08 25.64 -21.10
CA THR A 203 -26.32 24.38 -21.15
C THR A 203 -24.83 24.64 -21.34
N THR A 204 -24.43 25.59 -22.19
CA THR A 204 -23.01 25.90 -22.43
C THR A 204 -22.37 26.53 -21.21
N GLU A 205 -23.02 27.50 -20.57
CA GLU A 205 -22.53 28.16 -19.36
C GLU A 205 -22.39 27.17 -18.20
N ASN A 206 -23.43 26.36 -17.94
CA ASN A 206 -23.40 25.34 -16.89
C ASN A 206 -22.32 24.29 -17.16
N SER A 207 -22.16 23.86 -18.42
CA SER A 207 -21.14 22.89 -18.80
C SER A 207 -19.73 23.45 -18.63
N LEU A 208 -19.50 24.73 -18.97
CA LEU A 208 -18.20 25.37 -18.79
C LEU A 208 -17.79 25.40 -17.31
N ILE A 209 -18.71 25.82 -16.43
CA ILE A 209 -18.49 25.85 -14.98
C ILE A 209 -18.23 24.42 -14.46
N ALA A 210 -19.06 23.45 -14.83
CA ALA A 210 -18.91 22.07 -14.38
C ALA A 210 -17.57 21.44 -14.83
N ASN A 211 -17.11 21.71 -16.06
CA ASN A 211 -15.83 21.23 -16.56
C ASN A 211 -14.64 21.87 -15.85
N GLN A 212 -14.73 23.16 -15.48
CA GLN A 212 -13.72 23.84 -14.68
C GLN A 212 -13.63 23.23 -13.27
N THR A 213 -14.77 23.12 -12.57
CA THR A 213 -14.82 22.54 -11.23
C THR A 213 -14.30 21.10 -11.21
N SER A 214 -14.67 20.30 -12.21
CA SER A 214 -14.19 18.92 -12.34
C SER A 214 -12.67 18.87 -12.54
N LEU A 215 -12.11 19.75 -13.39
CA LEU A 215 -10.67 19.84 -13.63
C LEU A 215 -9.89 20.20 -12.35
N GLU A 216 -10.38 21.16 -11.58
CA GLU A 216 -9.80 21.54 -10.29
C GLU A 216 -9.84 20.38 -9.29
N CYS A 217 -10.96 19.67 -9.19
CA CYS A 217 -11.12 18.50 -8.33
C CYS A 217 -10.21 17.33 -8.75
N MET A 218 -10.02 17.10 -10.05
CA MET A 218 -9.08 16.08 -10.55
C MET A 218 -7.64 16.41 -10.17
N ARG A 219 -7.23 17.68 -10.28
CA ARG A 219 -5.89 18.16 -9.87
C ARG A 219 -5.68 18.01 -8.38
N ASP A 220 -6.66 18.38 -7.57
CA ASP A 220 -6.62 18.21 -6.11
C ASP A 220 -6.47 16.73 -5.73
N PHE A 221 -7.30 15.84 -6.28
CA PHE A 221 -7.17 14.39 -6.02
C PHE A 221 -5.79 13.85 -6.41
N THR A 222 -5.25 14.26 -7.56
CA THR A 222 -3.92 13.84 -8.02
C THR A 222 -2.82 14.35 -7.09
N ALA A 223 -2.93 15.58 -6.58
CA ALA A 223 -1.99 16.12 -5.60
C ALA A 223 -2.01 15.35 -4.27
N GLN A 224 -3.20 14.97 -3.78
CA GLN A 224 -3.32 14.13 -2.58
C GLN A 224 -2.73 12.73 -2.79
N LEU A 225 -2.86 12.16 -3.99
CA LEU A 225 -2.29 10.84 -4.33
C LEU A 225 -0.77 10.90 -4.41
N ASN A 226 -0.21 11.96 -5.00
CA ASN A 226 1.23 12.23 -4.98
C ASN A 226 1.75 12.34 -3.54
N ALA A 227 1.08 13.11 -2.68
CA ALA A 227 1.48 13.24 -1.28
C ALA A 227 1.50 11.89 -0.54
N TRP A 228 0.58 10.97 -0.87
CA TRP A 228 0.62 9.60 -0.37
C TRP A 228 1.83 8.81 -0.88
N ASN A 229 2.12 8.87 -2.18
CA ASN A 229 3.28 8.17 -2.76
C ASN A 229 4.60 8.70 -2.20
N ASP A 230 4.74 10.02 -2.04
CA ASP A 230 5.92 10.65 -1.44
C ASP A 230 6.12 10.21 0.01
N TRP A 231 5.04 10.21 0.80
CA TRP A 231 5.07 9.72 2.18
C TRP A 231 5.45 8.23 2.25
N LEU A 232 4.90 7.41 1.34
CA LEU A 232 5.22 5.99 1.24
C LEU A 232 6.70 5.76 0.90
N ALA A 233 7.23 6.51 -0.07
CA ALA A 233 8.63 6.46 -0.47
C ALA A 233 9.57 6.88 0.68
N ALA A 234 9.26 8.00 1.34
CA ALA A 234 10.04 8.46 2.50
C ALA A 234 10.03 7.44 3.65
N SER A 235 8.88 6.81 3.91
CA SER A 235 8.74 5.80 4.96
C SER A 235 9.51 4.51 4.63
N THR A 236 9.51 4.08 3.36
CA THR A 236 10.20 2.86 2.92
C THR A 236 11.72 3.02 2.79
N GLN A 237 12.23 4.24 2.57
CA GLN A 237 13.67 4.52 2.64
C GLN A 237 14.25 4.36 4.06
N ILE A 238 13.45 4.64 5.10
CA ILE A 238 13.88 4.50 6.50
C ILE A 238 13.87 3.02 6.92
N SER A 239 12.93 2.21 6.41
CA SER A 239 12.93 0.75 6.58
C SER A 239 12.24 0.07 5.41
N PRO A 240 12.81 -1.01 4.82
CA PRO A 240 12.27 -1.68 3.63
C PRO A 240 10.86 -2.25 3.79
N SER A 241 10.37 -2.36 5.03
CA SER A 241 9.02 -2.83 5.32
C SER A 241 8.30 -1.85 6.22
N LEU A 242 7.21 -1.28 5.71
CA LEU A 242 6.32 -0.38 6.44
C LEU A 242 5.84 -1.00 7.77
N LEU A 243 5.58 -2.31 7.78
CA LEU A 243 5.22 -3.06 8.99
C LEU A 243 6.35 -3.14 10.02
N ILE A 244 7.60 -3.19 9.57
CA ILE A 244 8.78 -3.16 10.46
C ILE A 244 8.94 -1.75 11.03
N LEU A 245 8.76 -0.72 10.20
CA LEU A 245 8.83 0.68 10.61
C LEU A 245 7.77 1.04 11.67
N ILE A 246 6.50 0.68 11.44
CA ILE A 246 5.41 0.95 12.40
C ILE A 246 5.53 0.06 13.67
N GLY A 247 6.29 -1.02 13.60
CA GLY A 247 6.66 -1.88 14.73
C GLY A 247 7.85 -1.37 15.58
N THR A 248 8.42 -0.19 15.30
CA THR A 248 9.48 0.41 16.12
C THR A 248 8.91 1.37 17.18
N TYR A 249 9.62 1.52 18.30
CA TYR A 249 9.12 2.16 19.53
C TYR A 249 9.09 3.69 19.51
N SER A 250 9.78 4.36 18.57
CA SER A 250 10.14 5.78 18.74
C SER A 250 9.36 6.77 17.86
N ALA A 251 8.63 6.33 16.83
CA ALA A 251 7.79 7.22 16.00
C ALA A 251 6.50 6.60 15.37
N PRO A 252 5.90 5.50 15.88
CA PRO A 252 4.83 4.81 15.16
C PRO A 252 3.49 5.54 15.19
N GLU A 253 3.19 6.35 16.21
CA GLU A 253 1.92 7.09 16.32
C GLU A 253 1.84 8.24 15.33
N VAL A 254 2.91 9.02 15.19
CA VAL A 254 3.00 10.12 14.21
C VAL A 254 2.88 9.59 12.78
N LEU A 255 3.48 8.43 12.47
CA LEU A 255 3.34 7.78 11.17
C LEU A 255 1.91 7.32 10.89
N LEU A 256 1.22 6.77 11.89
CA LEU A 256 -0.18 6.35 11.77
C LEU A 256 -1.13 7.53 11.61
N GLU A 257 -0.91 8.60 12.37
CA GLU A 257 -1.68 9.85 12.27
C GLU A 257 -1.48 10.51 10.90
N THR A 258 -0.25 10.52 10.39
CA THR A 258 0.05 11.05 9.05
C THR A 258 -0.64 10.22 7.97
N GLY A 259 -0.53 8.88 8.03
CA GLY A 259 -1.23 7.99 7.11
C GLY A 259 -2.76 8.17 7.14
N ASP A 260 -3.35 8.31 8.33
CA ASP A 260 -4.77 8.66 8.49
C ASP A 260 -5.14 10.01 7.90
N GLY A 261 -4.28 11.00 8.12
CA GLY A 261 -4.33 12.31 7.49
C GLY A 261 -4.52 12.19 5.99
N LEU A 262 -3.61 11.47 5.35
CA LEU A 262 -3.56 11.30 3.91
C LEU A 262 -4.75 10.49 3.36
N VAL A 263 -5.12 9.37 4.01
CA VAL A 263 -6.31 8.58 3.60
C VAL A 263 -7.58 9.43 3.67
N ARG A 264 -7.73 10.23 4.72
CA ARG A 264 -8.90 11.12 4.88
C ARG A 264 -8.91 12.23 3.84
N SER A 265 -7.76 12.86 3.57
CA SER A 265 -7.62 13.89 2.55
C SER A 265 -7.93 13.35 1.15
N LEU A 266 -7.42 12.16 0.82
CA LEU A 266 -7.72 11.44 -0.42
C LEU A 266 -9.21 11.13 -0.57
N SER A 267 -9.83 10.62 0.49
CA SER A 267 -11.28 10.32 0.52
C SER A 267 -12.13 11.59 0.33
N ALA A 268 -11.74 12.69 0.98
CA ALA A 268 -12.40 13.98 0.81
C ALA A 268 -12.26 14.52 -0.62
N ALA A 269 -11.07 14.41 -1.22
CA ALA A 269 -10.82 14.83 -2.60
C ALA A 269 -11.62 13.97 -3.61
N ALA A 270 -11.69 12.65 -3.39
CA ALA A 270 -12.50 11.76 -4.22
C ALA A 270 -14.00 12.08 -4.11
N THR A 271 -14.47 12.45 -2.91
CA THR A 271 -15.86 12.88 -2.69
C THR A 271 -16.18 14.17 -3.45
N ARG A 272 -15.32 15.18 -3.34
CA ARG A 272 -15.45 16.43 -4.11
C ARG A 272 -15.48 16.19 -5.61
N LEU A 273 -14.59 15.32 -6.10
CA LEU A 273 -14.56 14.94 -7.51
C LEU A 273 -15.84 14.20 -7.95
N SER A 274 -16.37 13.31 -7.12
CA SER A 274 -17.65 12.63 -7.37
C SER A 274 -18.83 13.59 -7.42
N GLU A 275 -18.87 14.57 -6.52
CA GLU A 275 -19.90 15.62 -6.49
C GLU A 275 -19.82 16.54 -7.71
N ALA A 276 -18.61 16.92 -8.14
CA ALA A 276 -18.40 17.76 -9.32
C ALA A 276 -18.81 17.08 -10.65
N VAL A 277 -18.83 15.75 -10.68
CA VAL A 277 -19.12 14.93 -11.86
C VAL A 277 -20.58 14.48 -11.92
N ARG A 278 -21.36 14.64 -10.84
CA ARG A 278 -22.77 14.28 -10.86
C ARG A 278 -23.48 15.06 -11.97
N PRO A 279 -24.23 14.38 -12.85
CA PRO A 279 -25.10 15.09 -13.78
C PRO A 279 -26.03 15.96 -12.94
N THR A 280 -26.04 17.26 -13.24
CA THR A 280 -27.07 18.15 -12.72
C THR A 280 -28.38 17.61 -13.30
N ASP A 281 -29.20 16.95 -12.48
CA ASP A 281 -30.47 16.33 -12.88
C ASP A 281 -31.44 17.33 -13.55
N ASP A 282 -31.13 18.64 -13.53
CA ASP A 282 -31.85 19.71 -14.22
C ASP A 282 -31.51 19.90 -15.71
N LEU A 283 -30.46 19.27 -16.25
CA LEU A 283 -30.17 19.30 -17.69
C LEU A 283 -30.91 18.18 -18.43
N THR A 284 -32.23 18.14 -18.26
CA THR A 284 -33.10 17.37 -19.16
C THR A 284 -33.12 18.06 -20.53
N LEU A 285 -32.15 17.70 -21.38
CA LEU A 285 -32.35 17.83 -22.82
C LEU A 285 -33.66 17.09 -23.14
N PRO A 286 -34.68 17.73 -23.74
CA PRO A 286 -35.91 17.03 -24.09
C PRO A 286 -35.52 15.89 -25.03
N VAL A 287 -35.77 14.70 -24.53
CA VAL A 287 -35.53 13.40 -25.14
C VAL A 287 -36.15 13.41 -26.54
N ILE A 288 -35.32 13.54 -27.57
CA ILE A 288 -35.62 12.93 -28.86
C ILE A 288 -35.37 11.44 -28.64
N ALA A 289 -36.46 10.69 -28.56
CA ALA A 289 -36.49 9.27 -28.25
C ALA A 289 -35.47 8.46 -29.07
N GLY A 290 -34.76 7.56 -28.38
CA GLY A 290 -34.07 6.45 -29.03
C GLY A 290 -32.54 6.48 -28.99
N SER A 291 -31.92 6.71 -27.83
CA SER A 291 -30.64 6.07 -27.53
C SER A 291 -30.46 5.99 -26.02
N GLN A 292 -30.09 4.80 -25.53
CA GLN A 292 -29.65 4.58 -24.15
C GLN A 292 -28.62 5.65 -23.75
N PRO A 293 -28.51 6.01 -22.46
CA PRO A 293 -27.39 6.81 -22.01
C PRO A 293 -26.15 5.94 -22.22
N THR A 294 -25.46 6.12 -23.35
CA THR A 294 -24.07 5.68 -23.46
C THR A 294 -23.40 6.23 -22.23
N GLN A 295 -22.83 5.36 -21.38
CA GLN A 295 -21.91 5.78 -20.32
C GLN A 295 -20.97 6.80 -20.95
N ASP A 296 -21.18 8.08 -20.66
CA ASP A 296 -20.49 9.12 -21.38
C ASP A 296 -19.03 9.04 -20.95
N ASN A 297 -18.18 8.59 -21.88
CA ASN A 297 -16.74 8.39 -21.72
C ASN A 297 -16.03 9.76 -21.59
N PHE A 298 -16.32 10.47 -20.51
CA PHE A 298 -15.70 11.73 -20.19
C PHE A 298 -14.49 11.53 -19.27
N PRO A 299 -13.47 12.40 -19.40
CA PRO A 299 -12.29 12.32 -18.54
C PRO A 299 -12.64 12.39 -17.06
N ALA A 300 -13.51 13.33 -16.66
CA ALA A 300 -13.90 13.49 -15.26
C ALA A 300 -14.66 12.29 -14.68
N THR A 301 -15.53 11.63 -15.48
CA THR A 301 -16.25 10.42 -15.07
C THR A 301 -15.32 9.24 -14.83
N LEU A 302 -14.36 9.02 -15.73
CA LEU A 302 -13.35 7.97 -15.54
C LEU A 302 -12.44 8.28 -14.34
N ALA A 303 -12.02 9.54 -14.18
CA ALA A 303 -11.21 9.96 -13.05
C ALA A 303 -11.93 9.77 -11.71
N SER A 304 -13.21 10.16 -11.62
CA SER A 304 -14.04 9.97 -10.43
C SER A 304 -14.19 8.48 -10.07
N THR A 305 -14.42 7.63 -11.08
CA THR A 305 -14.56 6.19 -10.87
C THR A 305 -13.24 5.58 -10.38
N LEU A 306 -12.11 5.94 -11.01
CA LEU A 306 -10.79 5.49 -10.58
C LEU A 306 -10.46 5.98 -9.16
N ALA A 307 -10.76 7.24 -8.85
CA ALA A 307 -10.54 7.82 -7.53
C ALA A 307 -11.30 7.06 -6.44
N CYS A 308 -12.58 6.73 -6.70
CA CYS A 308 -13.38 5.91 -5.79
C CYS A 308 -12.77 4.51 -5.57
N ASP A 309 -12.31 3.88 -6.64
CA ASP A 309 -11.68 2.54 -6.57
C ASP A 309 -10.35 2.57 -5.81
N LEU A 310 -9.52 3.59 -6.05
CA LEU A 310 -8.26 3.82 -5.35
C LEU A 310 -8.48 4.06 -3.86
N VAL A 311 -9.38 4.97 -3.48
CA VAL A 311 -9.69 5.25 -2.08
C VAL A 311 -10.20 4.01 -1.37
N ARG A 312 -11.06 3.21 -2.03
CA ARG A 312 -11.56 1.96 -1.45
C ARG A 312 -10.44 0.95 -1.21
N HIS A 313 -9.56 0.76 -2.19
CA HIS A 313 -8.42 -0.14 -2.07
C HIS A 313 -7.46 0.34 -0.96
N LEU A 314 -7.03 1.59 -1.02
CA LEU A 314 -6.08 2.19 -0.09
C LEU A 314 -6.63 2.19 1.34
N SER A 315 -7.86 2.64 1.55
CA SER A 315 -8.51 2.60 2.88
C SER A 315 -8.59 1.19 3.43
N GLY A 316 -8.94 0.20 2.59
CA GLY A 316 -8.97 -1.21 2.99
C GLY A 316 -7.60 -1.73 3.40
N THR A 317 -6.57 -1.47 2.61
CA THR A 317 -5.19 -1.88 2.94
C THR A 317 -4.66 -1.19 4.20
N TRP A 318 -4.96 0.09 4.39
CA TRP A 318 -4.54 0.86 5.56
C TRP A 318 -5.20 0.38 6.86
N GLN A 319 -6.51 0.08 6.81
CA GLN A 319 -7.21 -0.52 7.95
C GLN A 319 -6.68 -1.90 8.32
N GLN A 320 -6.31 -2.71 7.32
CA GLN A 320 -5.68 -4.01 7.57
C GLN A 320 -4.31 -3.87 8.25
N VAL A 321 -3.46 -2.94 7.77
CA VAL A 321 -2.17 -2.64 8.42
C VAL A 321 -2.37 -2.24 9.88
N LYS A 322 -3.38 -1.43 10.15
CA LYS A 322 -3.74 -1.03 11.51
C LYS A 322 -4.26 -2.17 12.37
N SER A 323 -5.06 -3.08 11.82
CA SER A 323 -5.57 -4.23 12.57
C SER A 323 -4.48 -5.23 12.94
N ASP A 324 -3.47 -5.35 12.08
CA ASP A 324 -2.35 -6.30 12.29
C ASP A 324 -1.29 -5.72 13.24
N LEU A 325 -1.28 -4.40 13.44
CA LEU A 325 -0.30 -3.70 14.25
C LEU A 325 -0.23 -4.15 15.73
N PRO A 326 -1.34 -4.29 16.47
CA PRO A 326 -1.30 -4.74 17.86
C PRO A 326 -0.75 -6.16 17.97
N GLN A 327 -1.07 -7.03 17.01
CA GLN A 327 -0.56 -8.41 16.96
C GLN A 327 0.95 -8.42 16.71
N LEU A 328 1.43 -7.61 15.76
CA LEU A 328 2.87 -7.46 15.49
C LEU A 328 3.63 -6.88 16.69
N ARG A 329 3.06 -5.87 17.37
CA ARG A 329 3.64 -5.32 18.60
C ARG A 329 3.71 -6.36 19.71
N ALA A 330 2.62 -7.11 19.94
CA ALA A 330 2.58 -8.17 20.94
C ALA A 330 3.59 -9.29 20.62
N GLN A 331 3.68 -9.68 19.35
CA GLN A 331 4.65 -10.67 18.88
C GLN A 331 6.09 -10.19 19.09
N LYS A 332 6.38 -8.92 18.81
CA LYS A 332 7.71 -8.34 19.04
C LYS A 332 8.07 -8.28 20.52
N VAL A 333 7.14 -7.86 21.39
CA VAL A 333 7.35 -7.88 22.86
C VAL A 333 7.60 -9.31 23.35
N SER A 334 6.82 -10.27 22.87
CA SER A 334 6.99 -11.69 23.20
C SER A 334 8.34 -12.24 22.72
N ASN A 335 8.77 -11.89 21.51
CA ASN A 335 10.06 -12.27 20.96
C ASN A 335 11.21 -11.63 21.76
N ALA A 336 11.12 -10.34 22.10
CA ALA A 336 12.12 -9.65 22.91
C ALA A 336 12.26 -10.27 24.31
N ALA A 337 11.14 -10.59 24.96
CA ALA A 337 11.15 -11.29 26.24
C ALA A 337 11.79 -12.69 26.13
N THR A 338 11.52 -13.40 25.03
CA THR A 338 12.12 -14.71 24.74
C THR A 338 13.64 -14.61 24.57
N VAL A 339 14.12 -13.62 23.80
CA VAL A 339 15.55 -13.38 23.60
C VAL A 339 16.22 -13.00 24.92
N GLN A 340 15.61 -12.13 25.72
CA GLN A 340 16.17 -11.73 27.02
C GLN A 340 16.23 -12.90 28.02
N ALA A 341 15.23 -13.77 28.03
CA ALA A 341 15.23 -14.98 28.85
C ALA A 341 16.35 -15.94 28.42
N PHE A 342 16.55 -16.10 27.11
CA PHE A 342 17.66 -16.90 26.57
C PHE A 342 19.03 -16.33 26.94
N CYS A 343 19.25 -15.01 26.80
CA CYS A 343 20.51 -14.37 27.21
C CYS A 343 20.78 -14.58 28.71
N SER A 344 19.78 -14.37 29.56
CA SER A 344 19.91 -14.60 31.01
C SER A 344 20.31 -16.04 31.33
N ARG A 345 19.71 -17.02 30.63
CA ARG A 345 20.02 -18.45 30.80
C ARG A 345 21.41 -18.80 30.29
N LEU A 346 21.82 -18.21 29.16
CA LEU A 346 23.16 -18.36 28.60
C LEU A 346 24.23 -17.83 29.57
N ASP A 347 24.01 -16.68 30.18
CA ASP A 347 24.90 -16.09 31.18
C ASP A 347 24.98 -16.95 32.45
N GLU A 348 23.84 -17.44 32.97
CA GLU A 348 23.80 -18.33 34.13
C GLU A 348 24.64 -19.60 33.88
N LEU A 349 24.39 -20.29 32.76
CA LEU A 349 25.08 -21.52 32.42
C LEU A 349 26.57 -21.29 32.10
N THR A 350 26.92 -20.14 31.50
CA THR A 350 28.32 -19.77 31.26
C THR A 350 29.09 -19.62 32.55
N ASN A 351 28.56 -18.85 33.50
CA ASN A 351 29.17 -18.68 34.83
C ASN A 351 29.31 -20.03 35.55
N TRP A 352 28.29 -20.88 35.47
CA TRP A 352 28.31 -22.21 36.07
C TRP A 352 29.38 -23.13 35.45
N VAL A 353 29.55 -23.13 34.12
CA VAL A 353 30.62 -23.92 33.45
C VAL A 353 32.00 -23.40 33.85
N ILE A 354 32.18 -22.08 33.92
CA ILE A 354 33.45 -21.46 34.36
C ILE A 354 33.80 -21.90 35.78
N GLU A 355 32.84 -21.87 36.72
CA GLU A 355 33.04 -22.27 38.10
C GLU A 355 33.41 -23.76 38.22
N ASN A 356 32.69 -24.65 37.55
CA ASN A 356 32.99 -26.09 37.61
C ASN A 356 34.30 -26.46 36.88
N ARG A 357 34.65 -25.73 35.81
CA ARG A 357 35.96 -25.86 35.17
C ARG A 357 37.08 -25.42 36.10
N ARG A 358 36.87 -24.35 36.86
CA ARG A 358 37.80 -23.91 37.91
C ARG A 358 37.95 -24.95 39.00
N THR A 359 36.87 -25.51 39.55
CA THR A 359 36.94 -26.61 40.53
C THR A 359 37.72 -27.81 39.97
N LEU A 360 37.48 -28.18 38.72
CA LEU A 360 38.24 -29.26 38.10
C LEU A 360 39.75 -28.92 38.00
N GLN A 361 40.10 -27.71 37.56
CA GLN A 361 41.48 -27.32 37.28
C GLN A 361 42.30 -26.93 38.51
N GLU A 362 41.71 -26.22 39.46
CA GLU A 362 42.39 -25.70 40.65
C GLU A 362 42.26 -26.67 41.83
N ASP A 363 41.09 -27.27 42.04
CA ASP A 363 40.84 -28.08 43.23
C ASP A 363 41.10 -29.57 43.01
N LEU A 364 40.88 -30.10 41.79
CA LEU A 364 40.93 -31.55 41.56
C LEU A 364 42.14 -32.02 40.74
N LYS A 365 42.54 -31.30 39.68
CA LYS A 365 43.69 -31.68 38.85
C LYS A 365 45.04 -31.65 39.59
N PRO A 366 45.34 -30.72 40.52
CA PRO A 366 46.64 -30.69 41.20
C PRO A 366 46.90 -31.89 42.12
N TYR A 367 45.85 -32.43 42.75
CA TYR A 367 45.95 -33.70 43.50
C TYR A 367 46.27 -34.89 42.59
N PHE A 368 46.01 -34.77 41.28
CA PHE A 368 46.40 -35.77 40.30
C PHE A 368 47.89 -35.74 39.96
N ALA A 369 48.51 -34.55 40.01
CA ALA A 369 49.92 -34.32 39.66
C ALA A 369 50.92 -34.66 40.79
N CYS A 370 50.43 -35.03 41.97
CA CYS A 370 51.27 -35.59 43.03
C CYS A 370 51.90 -36.92 42.56
N ARG A 371 53.18 -36.86 42.16
CA ARG A 371 54.01 -38.01 41.71
C ARG A 371 54.10 -39.18 42.69
N SER A 372 53.59 -39.03 43.91
CA SER A 372 53.56 -40.07 44.94
C SER A 372 52.45 -41.11 44.76
N ILE A 373 51.62 -41.00 43.71
CA ILE A 373 50.34 -41.74 43.59
C ILE A 373 50.40 -42.90 42.57
N ASP A 374 51.35 -42.90 41.64
CA ASP A 374 51.59 -44.02 40.70
C ASP A 374 52.77 -44.90 41.15
N CYS A 375 53.17 -44.80 42.43
CA CYS A 375 54.26 -45.59 42.98
C CYS A 375 53.83 -47.04 43.16
N SER A 376 54.60 -47.97 42.61
CA SER A 376 54.49 -49.39 42.96
C SER A 376 54.75 -49.59 44.46
N PHE A 377 54.25 -50.69 45.03
CA PHE A 377 54.52 -51.07 46.42
C PHE A 377 56.01 -50.98 46.76
N GLU A 378 56.85 -51.40 45.82
CA GLU A 378 58.31 -51.43 45.94
C GLU A 378 58.93 -50.02 45.97
N GLU A 379 58.38 -49.07 45.19
CA GLU A 379 58.81 -47.66 45.21
C GLU A 379 58.32 -46.92 46.46
N LEU A 380 57.09 -47.21 46.89
CA LEU A 380 56.52 -46.62 48.10
C LEU A 380 57.36 -47.06 49.31
N VAL A 381 57.58 -48.37 49.45
CA VAL A 381 58.42 -48.96 50.52
C VAL A 381 59.89 -48.56 50.40
N GLY A 382 60.42 -48.37 49.19
CA GLY A 382 61.79 -47.88 48.95
C GLY A 382 62.03 -46.41 49.35
N GLN A 383 61.00 -45.56 49.34
CA GLN A 383 61.08 -44.17 49.79
C GLN A 383 61.04 -44.02 51.32
N PHE A 384 60.45 -45.00 52.03
CA PHE A 384 60.39 -45.00 53.49
C PHE A 384 61.62 -45.67 54.09
N GLY A 385 62.78 -45.00 54.07
CA GLY A 385 63.97 -45.40 54.84
C GLY A 385 63.81 -45.21 56.37
N GLN A 386 62.59 -45.32 56.91
CA GLN A 386 62.20 -45.02 58.29
C GLN A 386 61.36 -46.17 58.90
N PRO A 387 61.27 -46.27 60.23
CA PRO A 387 60.61 -47.41 60.89
C PRO A 387 59.19 -47.65 60.38
N VAL A 388 58.84 -48.92 60.18
CA VAL A 388 57.57 -49.43 59.59
C VAL A 388 56.32 -48.79 60.18
N ARG A 389 56.36 -48.31 61.44
CA ARG A 389 55.24 -47.63 62.10
C ARG A 389 54.91 -46.26 61.49
N ASP A 390 55.88 -45.46 61.08
CA ASP A 390 55.63 -44.14 60.48
C ASP A 390 55.14 -44.25 59.04
N ALA A 391 55.50 -45.32 58.34
CA ALA A 391 54.97 -45.64 57.01
C ALA A 391 53.48 -46.02 57.06
N MET A 392 53.02 -46.62 58.17
CA MET A 392 51.62 -47.02 58.37
C MET A 392 50.68 -45.82 58.46
N ASP A 393 51.03 -44.81 59.25
CA ASP A 393 50.19 -43.62 59.44
C ASP A 393 50.14 -42.78 58.15
N ARG A 394 51.25 -42.72 57.42
CA ARG A 394 51.31 -42.06 56.10
C ARG A 394 50.49 -42.79 55.03
N PHE A 395 50.48 -44.13 55.03
CA PHE A 395 49.64 -44.90 54.10
C PHE A 395 48.15 -44.75 54.44
N ALA A 396 47.78 -44.70 55.71
CA ALA A 396 46.40 -44.47 56.14
C ALA A 396 45.90 -43.06 55.76
N ASP A 397 46.72 -42.03 55.97
CA ASP A 397 46.44 -40.65 55.53
C ASP A 397 46.30 -40.57 53.99
N TYR A 398 47.23 -41.19 53.26
CA TYR A 398 47.18 -41.32 51.80
C TYR A 398 45.89 -41.99 51.31
N SER A 399 45.51 -43.10 51.94
CA SER A 399 44.31 -43.87 51.62
C SER A 399 43.04 -43.04 51.84
N THR A 400 43.00 -42.27 52.92
CA THR A 400 41.87 -41.41 53.27
C THR A 400 41.72 -40.26 52.27
N ARG A 401 42.82 -39.56 51.95
CA ARG A 401 42.83 -38.48 50.95
C ARG A 401 42.45 -38.97 49.55
N THR A 402 42.89 -40.16 49.17
CA THR A 402 42.54 -40.75 47.87
C THR A 402 41.05 -41.08 47.78
N SER A 403 40.46 -41.63 48.84
CA SER A 403 39.02 -41.92 48.88
C SER A 403 38.17 -40.63 48.87
N GLU A 404 38.58 -39.61 49.63
CA GLU A 404 37.91 -38.31 49.66
C GLU A 404 37.95 -37.65 48.28
N TYR A 405 39.11 -37.66 47.63
CA TYR A 405 39.28 -37.18 46.27
C TYR A 405 38.37 -37.89 45.26
N CYS A 406 38.36 -39.23 45.25
CA CYS A 406 37.50 -40.00 44.35
C CYS A 406 36.02 -39.66 44.56
N SER A 407 35.62 -39.44 45.81
CA SER A 407 34.25 -39.02 46.16
C SER A 407 33.93 -37.63 45.62
N GLN A 408 34.87 -36.68 45.68
CA GLN A 408 34.71 -35.34 45.12
C GLN A 408 34.63 -35.33 43.59
N VAL A 409 35.44 -36.14 42.89
CA VAL A 409 35.38 -36.25 41.42
C VAL A 409 34.08 -36.90 40.96
N ILE A 410 33.63 -37.96 41.64
CA ILE A 410 32.32 -38.59 41.36
C ILE A 410 31.18 -37.60 41.63
N SER A 411 31.25 -36.83 42.72
CA SER A 411 30.27 -35.79 43.03
C SER A 411 30.23 -34.70 41.95
N LEU A 412 31.38 -34.27 41.42
CA LEU A 412 31.44 -33.32 40.31
C LEU A 412 30.80 -33.90 39.04
N LEU A 413 31.08 -35.16 38.69
CA LEU A 413 30.44 -35.81 37.54
C LEU A 413 28.92 -35.87 37.69
N GLN A 414 28.41 -36.24 38.87
CA GLN A 414 26.97 -36.25 39.15
C GLN A 414 26.34 -34.87 39.00
N LYS A 415 27.01 -33.81 39.48
CA LYS A 415 26.56 -32.41 39.26
C LYS A 415 26.52 -32.04 37.78
N LEU A 416 27.52 -32.44 37.00
CA LEU A 416 27.57 -32.20 35.56
C LEU A 416 26.46 -32.94 34.80
N GLU A 417 26.16 -34.17 35.19
CA GLU A 417 25.12 -34.98 34.55
C GLU A 417 23.71 -34.52 34.92
N LEU A 418 23.48 -34.04 36.15
CA LEU A 418 22.20 -33.49 36.59
C LEU A 418 21.76 -32.28 35.74
N ARG A 419 22.71 -31.41 35.37
CA ARG A 419 22.47 -30.20 34.58
C ARG A 419 22.44 -30.45 33.07
N LYS A 420 22.61 -31.69 32.59
CA LYS A 420 22.60 -32.01 31.15
C LYS A 420 21.34 -31.50 30.44
N ASN A 421 20.18 -31.68 31.05
CA ASN A 421 18.89 -31.27 30.49
C ASN A 421 18.80 -29.75 30.27
N ASP A 422 19.53 -28.95 31.06
CA ASP A 422 19.55 -27.50 30.90
C ASP A 422 20.32 -27.06 29.65
N PHE A 423 21.43 -27.75 29.34
CA PHE A 423 22.18 -27.53 28.10
C PHE A 423 21.44 -28.05 26.87
N ASP A 424 20.73 -29.18 26.99
CA ASP A 424 19.87 -29.70 25.91
C ASP A 424 18.72 -28.71 25.63
N SER A 425 18.11 -28.13 26.67
CA SER A 425 17.09 -27.09 26.53
C SER A 425 17.64 -25.80 25.91
N LEU A 426 18.83 -25.37 26.30
CA LEU A 426 19.50 -24.19 25.73
C LEU A 426 19.74 -24.37 24.21
N ARG A 427 20.13 -25.58 23.79
CA ARG A 427 20.31 -25.91 22.36
C ARG A 427 19.01 -25.79 21.59
N GLU A 428 17.90 -26.31 22.11
CA GLU A 428 16.59 -26.22 21.47
C GLU A 428 16.11 -24.77 21.36
N GLU A 429 16.32 -23.97 22.41
CA GLU A 429 16.01 -22.54 22.41
C GLU A 429 16.85 -21.75 21.40
N ALA A 430 18.15 -22.04 21.27
CA ALA A 430 19.02 -21.43 20.27
C ALA A 430 18.56 -21.75 18.83
N ILE A 431 18.16 -22.99 18.55
CA ILE A 431 17.60 -23.40 17.25
C ILE A 431 16.26 -22.71 16.97
N ARG A 432 15.44 -22.48 18.01
CA ARG A 432 14.17 -21.77 17.87
C ARG A 432 14.38 -20.29 17.56
N LEU A 433 15.36 -19.66 18.20
CA LEU A 433 15.72 -18.26 17.98
C LEU A 433 16.37 -18.02 16.62
N SER A 434 17.22 -18.92 16.14
CA SER A 434 17.84 -18.80 14.80
C SER A 434 16.80 -18.83 13.67
N ARG A 435 15.62 -19.42 13.90
CA ARG A 435 14.46 -19.37 12.97
C ARG A 435 13.67 -18.07 13.07
N LEU A 436 13.82 -17.31 14.15
CA LEU A 436 13.17 -16.01 14.37
C LEU A 436 14.04 -14.85 13.86
N GLU A 437 15.37 -14.96 13.95
CA GLU A 437 16.33 -13.94 13.46
C GLU A 437 16.25 -13.67 11.95
N THR A 438 15.68 -14.58 11.15
CA THR A 438 15.39 -14.33 9.73
C THR A 438 14.33 -13.23 9.49
N LEU A 439 13.70 -12.69 10.55
CA LEU A 439 12.63 -11.69 10.48
C LEU A 439 13.04 -10.28 10.99
N ASP A 440 14.14 -10.11 11.73
CA ASP A 440 14.59 -8.80 12.21
C ASP A 440 16.13 -8.73 12.33
N PRO A 441 16.84 -8.16 11.35
CA PRO A 441 18.31 -8.07 11.36
C PRO A 441 18.87 -7.05 12.36
N SER A 442 18.01 -6.31 13.07
CA SER A 442 18.43 -5.24 13.99
C SER A 442 18.60 -5.69 15.45
N SER A 443 18.11 -6.87 15.84
CA SER A 443 18.28 -7.39 17.20
C SER A 443 19.60 -8.13 17.38
N ILE A 444 20.71 -7.39 17.31
CA ILE A 444 22.03 -7.88 17.67
C ILE A 444 22.09 -7.95 19.21
N LEU A 445 21.82 -9.10 19.83
CA LEU A 445 22.11 -9.21 21.28
C LEU A 445 22.49 -10.57 21.86
N ALA A 446 22.40 -11.68 21.13
CA ALA A 446 23.16 -12.89 21.46
C ALA A 446 23.30 -13.74 20.22
N LYS A 447 24.52 -13.98 19.77
CA LYS A 447 24.74 -14.77 18.58
C LYS A 447 24.51 -16.24 18.94
N PRO A 448 23.83 -17.03 18.10
CA PRO A 448 23.79 -18.48 18.22
C PRO A 448 25.18 -19.12 18.43
N SER A 449 26.23 -18.46 17.94
CA SER A 449 27.64 -18.86 18.15
C SER A 449 28.06 -18.96 19.62
N ASP A 450 27.48 -18.15 20.50
CA ASP A 450 27.89 -18.09 21.91
C ASP A 450 27.33 -19.30 22.68
N ALA A 451 26.12 -19.76 22.31
CA ALA A 451 25.54 -21.00 22.82
C ALA A 451 26.30 -22.23 22.32
N ASP A 452 26.71 -22.26 21.05
CA ASP A 452 27.54 -23.35 20.50
C ASP A 452 28.90 -23.45 21.19
N SER A 453 29.53 -22.31 21.50
CA SER A 453 30.76 -22.24 22.28
C SER A 453 30.56 -22.82 23.68
N LEU A 454 29.50 -22.41 24.39
CA LEU A 454 29.19 -22.90 25.72
C LEU A 454 28.90 -24.42 25.74
N LEU A 455 28.16 -24.93 24.76
CA LEU A 455 27.90 -26.37 24.62
C LEU A 455 29.20 -27.17 24.40
N THR A 456 30.13 -26.61 23.64
CA THR A 456 31.47 -27.20 23.43
C THR A 456 32.27 -27.19 24.75
N ASP A 457 32.20 -26.09 25.50
CA ASP A 457 32.87 -25.97 26.79
C ASP A 457 32.34 -26.96 27.83
N TYR A 458 31.02 -27.15 27.90
CA TYR A 458 30.37 -28.13 28.77
C TYR A 458 30.74 -29.57 28.38
N THR A 459 30.67 -29.92 27.09
CA THR A 459 31.01 -31.27 26.62
C THR A 459 32.48 -31.61 26.90
N THR A 460 33.38 -30.64 26.74
CA THR A 460 34.79 -30.78 27.10
C THR A 460 34.98 -30.98 28.60
N LEU A 461 34.32 -30.17 29.44
CA LEU A 461 34.38 -30.31 30.90
C LEU A 461 33.88 -31.68 31.38
N LEU A 462 32.81 -32.18 30.78
CA LEU A 462 32.24 -33.49 31.07
C LEU A 462 33.16 -34.64 30.62
N ALA A 463 33.79 -34.52 29.46
CA ALA A 463 34.79 -35.49 28.99
C ALA A 463 36.02 -35.53 29.91
N ASP A 464 36.57 -34.37 30.28
CA ASP A 464 37.70 -34.26 31.20
C ASP A 464 37.37 -34.88 32.57
N THR A 465 36.17 -34.59 33.11
CA THR A 465 35.74 -35.13 34.40
C THR A 465 35.55 -36.65 34.34
N ARG A 466 35.03 -37.20 33.24
CA ARG A 466 34.94 -38.65 33.04
C ARG A 466 36.31 -39.31 32.95
N ALA A 467 37.25 -38.70 32.24
CA ALA A 467 38.62 -39.19 32.20
C ALA A 467 39.24 -39.22 33.61
N LEU A 468 38.95 -38.21 34.43
CA LEU A 468 39.38 -38.14 35.82
C LEU A 468 38.72 -39.21 36.69
N VAL A 469 37.42 -39.49 36.50
CA VAL A 469 36.73 -40.61 37.18
C VAL A 469 37.39 -41.94 36.81
N SER A 470 37.58 -42.25 35.53
CA SER A 470 38.23 -43.49 35.12
C SER A 470 39.66 -43.63 35.64
N ALA A 471 40.37 -42.51 35.79
CA ALA A 471 41.69 -42.49 36.38
C ALA A 471 41.63 -42.65 37.92
N SER A 472 40.61 -42.11 38.58
CA SER A 472 40.35 -42.30 40.01
C SER A 472 39.92 -43.73 40.36
N GLU A 473 39.13 -44.39 39.51
CA GLU A 473 38.75 -45.80 39.66
C GLU A 473 39.96 -46.72 39.59
N ARG A 474 40.86 -46.48 38.62
CA ARG A 474 42.14 -47.19 38.52
C ARG A 474 43.00 -47.00 39.76
N ARG A 475 43.04 -45.78 40.31
CA ARG A 475 43.74 -45.50 41.57
C ARG A 475 43.12 -46.24 42.75
N MET A 476 41.80 -46.28 42.86
CA MET A 476 41.11 -47.05 43.90
C MET A 476 41.39 -48.55 43.79
N THR A 477 41.47 -49.11 42.57
CA THR A 477 41.87 -50.52 42.38
C THR A 477 43.31 -50.76 42.82
N SER A 478 44.26 -49.91 42.41
CA SER A 478 45.65 -50.02 42.83
C SER A 478 45.82 -49.84 44.35
N GLN A 479 45.06 -48.94 44.97
CA GLN A 479 45.03 -48.75 46.41
C GLN A 479 44.51 -49.99 47.14
N ARG A 480 43.46 -50.66 46.63
CA ARG A 480 42.96 -51.92 47.20
C ARG A 480 44.00 -53.03 47.11
N GLU A 481 44.67 -53.15 45.97
CA GLU A 481 45.77 -54.11 45.78
C GLU A 481 46.94 -53.84 46.72
N LEU A 482 47.39 -52.58 46.83
CA LEU A 482 48.43 -52.16 47.78
C LEU A 482 48.02 -52.46 49.22
N THR A 483 46.77 -52.16 49.58
CA THR A 483 46.24 -52.46 50.93
C THR A 483 46.26 -53.96 51.21
N GLN A 484 45.90 -54.79 50.22
CA GLN A 484 45.93 -56.26 50.34
C GLN A 484 47.37 -56.81 50.45
N GLN A 485 48.30 -56.29 49.65
CA GLN A 485 49.71 -56.65 49.73
C GLN A 485 50.29 -56.25 51.10
N TRP A 486 49.93 -55.05 51.58
CA TRP A 486 50.39 -54.52 52.85
C TRP A 486 49.79 -55.24 54.07
N THR A 487 48.52 -55.64 54.03
CA THR A 487 47.92 -56.47 55.10
C THR A 487 48.53 -57.86 55.15
N THR A 488 48.87 -58.44 53.98
CA THR A 488 49.58 -59.71 53.89
C THR A 488 50.99 -59.60 54.48
N LEU A 489 51.75 -58.56 54.11
CA LEU A 489 53.06 -58.29 54.69
C LEU A 489 52.98 -58.10 56.21
N ARG A 490 51.97 -57.35 56.69
CA ARG A 490 51.73 -57.16 58.13
C ARG A 490 51.48 -58.48 58.85
N ALA A 491 50.64 -59.35 58.29
CA ALA A 491 50.37 -60.68 58.86
C ALA A 491 51.64 -61.54 58.89
N GLN A 492 52.47 -61.50 57.83
CA GLN A 492 53.76 -62.20 57.79
C GLN A 492 54.75 -61.65 58.84
N CYS A 493 54.86 -60.34 58.99
CA CYS A 493 55.70 -59.71 60.02
C CYS A 493 55.22 -60.04 61.43
N ALA A 494 53.91 -60.03 61.69
CA ALA A 494 53.34 -60.43 62.98
C ALA A 494 53.64 -61.92 63.29
N ASN A 495 53.44 -62.81 62.31
CA ASN A 495 53.78 -64.23 62.44
C ASN A 495 55.28 -64.46 62.67
N LEU A 496 56.15 -63.69 62.00
CA LEU A 496 57.61 -63.75 62.22
C LEU A 496 57.99 -63.24 63.63
N GLN A 497 57.35 -62.17 64.11
CA GLN A 497 57.54 -61.67 65.47
C GLN A 497 57.06 -62.70 66.51
N GLU A 498 55.94 -63.36 66.25
CA GLU A 498 55.40 -64.44 67.10
C GLU A 498 56.30 -65.68 67.08
N LEU A 499 56.78 -66.10 65.91
CA LEU A 499 57.77 -67.17 65.76
C LEU A 499 59.07 -66.84 66.51
N LEU A 500 59.57 -65.61 66.41
CA LEU A 500 60.75 -65.16 67.16
C LEU A 500 60.51 -65.10 68.67
N ALA A 501 59.31 -64.70 69.09
CA ALA A 501 58.91 -64.75 70.49
C ALA A 501 58.76 -66.20 71.00
N ASN A 502 58.37 -67.14 70.14
CA ASN A 502 58.25 -68.57 70.46
C ASN A 502 59.58 -69.34 70.33
N CYS A 503 60.56 -68.84 69.56
CA CYS A 503 61.93 -69.36 69.46
C CYS A 503 62.79 -69.09 70.72
N CYS A 504 62.18 -68.98 71.89
CA CYS A 504 62.86 -68.75 73.17
C CYS A 504 63.80 -69.90 73.63
N ASN A 505 63.90 -71.00 72.89
CA ASN A 505 64.72 -72.16 73.27
C ASN A 505 66.03 -72.33 72.46
N LEU A 506 66.38 -71.43 71.53
CA LEU A 506 67.64 -71.47 70.77
C LEU A 506 68.44 -70.19 71.00
N THR A 507 69.29 -70.21 72.03
CA THR A 507 70.05 -69.05 72.53
C THR A 507 71.16 -68.55 71.59
N GLY A 508 71.49 -69.27 70.51
CA GLY A 508 72.52 -68.88 69.54
C GLY A 508 72.05 -68.01 68.37
N ASP A 509 70.86 -68.28 67.81
CA ASP A 509 70.38 -67.64 66.57
C ASP A 509 69.54 -66.37 66.78
N ARG A 510 69.16 -66.07 68.03
CA ARG A 510 68.31 -64.92 68.37
C ARG A 510 68.94 -63.57 67.99
N HIS A 511 70.24 -63.41 68.16
CA HIS A 511 70.95 -62.18 67.77
C HIS A 511 71.11 -62.05 66.25
N ALA A 512 71.42 -63.15 65.55
CA ALA A 512 71.54 -63.14 64.09
C ALA A 512 70.20 -62.87 63.38
N LEU A 513 69.10 -63.39 63.94
CA LEU A 513 67.75 -63.15 63.44
C LEU A 513 67.22 -61.75 63.78
N LEU A 514 67.47 -61.22 64.99
CA LEU A 514 67.09 -59.84 65.34
C LEU A 514 67.82 -58.81 64.47
N VAL A 515 69.12 -59.02 64.18
CA VAL A 515 69.89 -58.14 63.27
C VAL A 515 69.40 -58.26 61.82
N ARG A 516 69.00 -59.46 61.37
CA ARG A 516 68.38 -59.65 60.04
C ARG A 516 66.98 -59.04 59.95
N LEU A 517 66.20 -59.05 61.04
CA LEU A 517 64.90 -58.41 61.12
C LEU A 517 65.03 -56.88 61.14
N ASP A 518 66.02 -56.34 61.84
CA ASP A 518 66.39 -54.92 61.76
C ASP A 518 66.88 -54.55 60.36
N HIS A 519 67.61 -55.43 59.66
CA HIS A 519 67.97 -55.21 58.26
C HIS A 519 66.78 -55.27 57.29
N LEU A 520 65.80 -56.15 57.51
CA LEU A 520 64.53 -56.17 56.75
C LEU A 520 63.62 -54.97 57.07
N ASN A 521 63.70 -54.43 58.30
CA ASN A 521 63.05 -53.18 58.70
C ASN A 521 63.75 -51.92 58.14
N VAL A 522 65.02 -52.03 57.70
CA VAL A 522 65.85 -50.87 57.31
C VAL A 522 66.19 -50.84 55.81
N ARG A 523 66.18 -51.96 55.07
CA ARG A 523 66.37 -51.98 53.59
C ARG A 523 65.55 -53.08 52.90
N PRO A 524 64.61 -52.75 51.98
CA PRO A 524 63.76 -53.72 51.31
C PRO A 524 64.30 -54.21 49.95
N HIS A 525 65.57 -53.95 49.58
CA HIS A 525 66.11 -54.20 48.23
C HIS A 525 66.37 -55.68 47.86
N SER A 526 65.79 -56.65 48.54
CA SER A 526 66.03 -58.08 48.28
C SER A 526 64.76 -58.95 48.27
N ALA A 527 63.60 -58.37 47.94
CA ALA A 527 62.37 -59.14 47.76
C ALA A 527 62.35 -59.98 46.46
N SER A 528 63.22 -59.71 45.48
CA SER A 528 63.26 -60.42 44.19
C SER A 528 63.86 -61.84 44.25
N HIS A 529 64.45 -62.26 45.38
CA HIS A 529 65.01 -63.60 45.54
C HIS A 529 64.23 -64.52 46.52
N ILE A 530 63.08 -64.08 47.05
CA ILE A 530 62.29 -64.89 48.00
C ILE A 530 61.29 -65.84 47.29
N PHE A 531 61.22 -65.83 45.95
CA PHE A 531 60.32 -66.73 45.21
C PHE A 531 60.84 -68.15 44.94
N THR A 532 62.06 -68.50 45.37
CA THR A 532 62.62 -69.84 45.13
C THR A 532 63.51 -70.33 46.28
N LEU A 533 62.92 -70.83 47.37
CA LEU A 533 63.61 -71.78 48.25
C LEU A 533 62.65 -72.88 48.76
N PRO A 534 62.98 -74.17 48.58
CA PRO A 534 62.12 -75.32 48.88
C PRO A 534 62.32 -75.79 50.33
N TRP A 535 61.45 -75.38 51.26
CA TRP A 535 61.51 -75.86 52.66
C TRP A 535 60.17 -76.41 53.19
N PHE A 536 59.25 -76.81 52.29
CA PHE A 536 58.05 -77.56 52.64
C PHE A 536 58.02 -78.92 51.95
N SER A 537 58.89 -79.84 52.38
CA SER A 537 58.71 -81.27 52.12
C SER A 537 59.53 -82.08 53.10
N THR A 538 59.01 -82.23 54.33
CA THR A 538 59.07 -83.42 55.21
C THR A 538 58.93 -82.99 56.67
N VAL A 539 57.71 -82.95 57.20
CA VAL A 539 57.35 -83.58 58.49
C VAL A 539 55.84 -83.85 58.42
N SER A 540 55.50 -85.02 57.90
CA SER A 540 54.29 -85.76 58.24
C SER A 540 54.71 -86.96 59.08
N ALA A 541 53.94 -87.27 60.13
CA ALA A 541 54.01 -88.42 61.03
C ALA A 541 54.87 -88.26 62.30
N SER A 542 54.25 -87.74 63.37
CA SER A 542 53.72 -88.53 64.51
C SER A 542 52.96 -87.60 65.46
#